data_AF-A0A4Q2YNZ1-F1
#
_entry.id   AF-A0A4Q2YNZ1-F1
#
_cell.length_a   1.000
_cell.length_b   1.000
_cell.length_c   1.000
_cell.angle_alpha   90.00
_cell.angle_beta   90.00
_cell.angle_gamma   90.00
#
_symmetry.space_group_name_H-M   'P 1'
#
loop_
_entity.id
_entity.type
_entity.pdbx_description
1 polymer ?
#
loop_
_entity_poly.entity_id
_entity_poly.type
_entity_poly.pdbx_seq_one_letter_code
_entity_poly.pdbx_strand_id
1 'polypeptide(L)'
;MKTLTILRHAKSGWDVQVERDFDRPINKRGARGAELIGQWLKRQKLPVDRIIASPAVRVTETLDIFQPAADLGTLEPHWDRRIYLASSATLIDVIRDTGKNAEHLLISGHNPGLEDLILMLVPESADD
;
A
#
# COMPACT_ATOMS: atom_id res chain seq x y z
N MET A 1 -0.34 11.97 -17.43
CA MET A 1 -1.03 12.33 -16.16
C MET A 1 -0.67 11.24 -15.18
N LYS A 2 -0.16 11.60 -14.01
CA LYS A 2 0.31 10.61 -13.03
C LYS A 2 -0.87 10.01 -12.27
N THR A 3 -0.76 8.73 -11.91
CA THR A 3 -1.75 8.00 -11.12
C THR A 3 -1.13 7.52 -9.81
N LEU A 4 -1.83 7.75 -8.70
CA LEU A 4 -1.48 7.20 -7.39
C LEU A 4 -2.49 6.11 -6.99
N THR A 5 -2.01 4.89 -6.79
CA THR A 5 -2.75 3.76 -6.23
C THR A 5 -2.42 3.64 -4.75
N ILE A 6 -3.43 3.62 -3.88
CA ILE A 6 -3.25 3.52 -2.43
C ILE A 6 -3.74 2.14 -1.97
N LEU A 7 -2.84 1.35 -1.38
CA LEU A 7 -3.13 0.02 -0.85
C LEU A 7 -2.88 -0.02 0.66
N ARG A 8 -3.94 -0.11 1.46
CA ARG A 8 -3.75 -0.44 2.88
C ARG A 8 -3.36 -1.91 3.02
N HIS A 9 -2.47 -2.24 3.96
CA HIS A 9 -2.19 -3.63 4.31
C HIS A 9 -3.48 -4.42 4.61
N ALA A 10 -3.44 -5.72 4.32
CA ALA A 10 -4.54 -6.61 4.57
C ALA A 10 -4.78 -6.84 6.07
N LYS A 11 -5.92 -7.46 6.41
CA LYS A 11 -6.33 -7.64 7.81
C LYS A 11 -5.27 -8.42 8.61
N SER A 12 -4.78 -7.80 9.68
CA SER A 12 -3.84 -8.40 10.63
C SER A 12 -4.51 -9.37 11.61
N GLY A 13 -3.74 -10.35 12.09
CA GLY A 13 -4.12 -11.22 13.20
C GLY A 13 -3.84 -10.56 14.55
N TRP A 14 -4.73 -10.79 15.52
CA TRP A 14 -4.49 -10.45 16.93
C TRP A 14 -4.10 -11.68 17.76
N ASP A 15 -4.22 -12.86 17.15
CA ASP A 15 -4.13 -14.16 17.81
C ASP A 15 -2.68 -14.66 17.92
N VAL A 16 -1.73 -13.91 17.36
CA VAL A 16 -0.30 -14.19 17.42
C VAL A 16 0.33 -13.28 18.47
N GLN A 17 0.93 -13.86 19.52
CA GLN A 17 1.76 -13.11 20.45
C GLN A 17 3.02 -12.66 19.70
N VAL A 18 3.08 -11.38 19.34
CA VAL A 18 4.27 -10.71 18.82
C VAL A 18 4.69 -9.63 19.81
N GLU A 19 5.99 -9.47 20.02
CA GLU A 19 6.53 -8.48 20.97
C GLU A 19 6.38 -7.05 20.47
N ARG A 20 6.43 -6.84 19.15
CA ARG A 20 6.38 -5.52 18.51
C ARG A 20 5.25 -5.48 17.48
N ASP A 21 4.49 -4.40 17.45
CA ASP A 21 3.42 -4.23 16.45
C ASP A 21 3.96 -4.31 15.01
N PHE A 22 5.19 -3.85 14.79
CA PHE A 22 5.87 -3.88 13.50
C PHE A 22 5.97 -5.31 12.92
N ASP A 23 6.08 -6.32 13.79
CA ASP A 23 6.23 -7.73 13.42
C ASP A 23 4.89 -8.48 13.29
N ARG A 24 3.77 -7.78 13.45
CA ARG A 24 2.44 -8.39 13.42
C ARG A 24 2.09 -8.88 12.00
N PRO A 25 1.74 -10.17 11.81
CA PRO A 25 1.40 -10.71 10.50
C PRO A 25 -0.06 -10.47 10.09
N ILE A 26 -0.36 -10.72 8.82
CA ILE A 26 -1.74 -10.83 8.32
C ILE A 26 -2.38 -12.13 8.81
N ASN A 27 -3.71 -12.15 8.93
CA ASN A 27 -4.45 -13.40 9.21
C ASN A 27 -4.90 -14.08 7.91
N LYS A 28 -5.48 -15.29 8.01
CA LYS A 28 -6.01 -16.05 6.86
C LYS A 28 -7.01 -15.24 6.01
N ARG A 29 -7.85 -14.42 6.64
CA ARG A 29 -8.79 -13.54 5.93
C ARG A 29 -8.06 -12.40 5.21
N GLY A 30 -7.00 -11.86 5.81
CA GLY A 30 -6.11 -10.87 5.21
C GLY A 30 -5.42 -11.43 3.96
N ALA A 31 -4.84 -12.62 4.06
CA ALA A 31 -4.21 -13.31 2.93
C ALA A 31 -5.17 -13.49 1.75
N ARG A 32 -6.39 -13.99 2.00
CA ARG A 32 -7.43 -14.12 0.96
C ARG A 32 -7.81 -12.75 0.37
N GLY A 33 -7.88 -11.71 1.20
CA GLY A 33 -8.16 -10.35 0.77
C GLY A 33 -7.07 -9.79 -0.16
N ALA A 34 -5.81 -9.97 0.18
CA ALA A 34 -4.67 -9.53 -0.63
C ALA A 34 -4.69 -10.17 -2.03
N GLU A 35 -4.95 -11.48 -2.09
CA GLU A 35 -5.10 -12.21 -3.36
C GLU A 35 -6.26 -11.66 -4.20
N LEU A 36 -7.44 -11.50 -3.60
CA LEU A 36 -8.64 -11.01 -4.29
C LEU A 36 -8.45 -9.61 -4.87
N ILE A 37 -7.80 -8.72 -4.12
CA ILE A 37 -7.52 -7.35 -4.56
C ILE A 37 -6.46 -7.32 -5.65
N GLY A 38 -5.42 -8.18 -5.58
CA GLY A 38 -4.44 -8.32 -6.66
C GLY A 38 -5.09 -8.80 -7.96
N GLN A 39 -5.90 -9.86 -7.90
CA GLN A 39 -6.65 -10.35 -9.06
C GLN A 39 -7.62 -9.30 -9.61
N TRP A 40 -8.23 -8.50 -8.74
CA TRP A 40 -9.09 -7.40 -9.16
C TRP A 40 -8.30 -6.34 -9.93
N LEU A 41 -7.15 -5.89 -9.42
CA LEU A 41 -6.29 -4.91 -10.10
C LEU A 41 -5.89 -5.42 -11.50
N LYS A 42 -5.46 -6.68 -11.60
CA LYS A 42 -5.14 -7.33 -12.87
C LYS A 42 -6.31 -7.31 -13.85
N ARG A 43 -7.52 -7.67 -13.40
CA ARG A 43 -8.74 -7.64 -14.25
C ARG A 43 -9.10 -6.24 -14.73
N GLN A 44 -8.89 -5.23 -13.90
CA GLN A 44 -9.10 -3.82 -14.27
C GLN A 44 -8.02 -3.27 -15.21
N LYS A 45 -6.93 -4.02 -15.44
CA LYS A 45 -5.77 -3.59 -16.23
C LYS A 45 -5.20 -2.25 -15.75
N LEU A 46 -5.25 -2.01 -14.43
CA LEU A 46 -4.68 -0.80 -13.85
C LEU A 46 -3.16 -0.93 -13.86
N PRO A 47 -2.44 -0.01 -14.51
CA PRO A 47 -0.98 -0.06 -14.56
C PRO A 47 -0.39 0.31 -13.19
N VAL A 48 0.74 -0.30 -12.87
CA VAL A 48 1.65 0.07 -11.78
C VAL A 48 3.06 -0.08 -12.34
N ASP A 49 3.87 0.97 -12.26
CA ASP A 49 5.28 0.94 -12.70
C ASP A 49 6.26 1.08 -11.53
N ARG A 50 5.75 1.46 -10.35
CA ARG A 50 6.54 1.59 -9.14
C ARG A 50 5.72 1.28 -7.89
N ILE A 51 6.36 0.58 -6.94
CA ILE A 51 5.79 0.31 -5.63
C ILE A 51 6.69 0.95 -4.56
N ILE A 52 6.08 1.69 -3.63
CA ILE A 52 6.71 2.16 -2.39
C ILE A 52 5.92 1.60 -1.20
N ALA A 53 6.59 1.09 -0.18
CA ALA A 53 5.89 0.36 0.87
C ALA A 53 6.56 0.44 2.24
N SER A 54 5.74 0.39 3.30
CA SER A 54 6.25 0.22 4.65
C SER A 54 6.86 -1.19 4.82
N PRO A 55 8.02 -1.32 5.49
CA PRO A 55 8.66 -2.62 5.74
C PRO A 55 8.04 -3.43 6.89
N ALA A 56 6.86 -3.05 7.41
CA ALA A 56 6.18 -3.80 8.47
C ALA A 56 5.65 -5.14 7.94
N VAL A 57 5.68 -6.19 8.77
CA VAL A 57 5.40 -7.57 8.35
C VAL A 57 4.03 -7.72 7.67
N ARG A 58 2.98 -7.11 8.23
CA ARG A 58 1.65 -7.11 7.59
C ARG A 58 1.62 -6.48 6.20
N VAL A 59 2.48 -5.50 5.91
CA VAL A 59 2.57 -4.86 4.59
C VAL A 59 3.35 -5.76 3.63
N THR A 60 4.47 -6.32 4.08
CA THR A 60 5.29 -7.23 3.26
C THR A 60 4.48 -8.47 2.87
N GLU A 61 3.85 -9.15 3.84
CA GLU A 61 3.01 -10.33 3.57
C GLU A 61 1.78 -10.00 2.69
N THR A 62 1.25 -8.78 2.79
CA THR A 62 0.20 -8.33 1.87
C THR A 62 0.73 -8.28 0.45
N LEU A 63 1.91 -7.69 0.22
CA LEU A 63 2.53 -7.55 -1.10
C LEU A 63 3.01 -8.88 -1.67
N ASP A 64 3.50 -9.81 -0.84
CA ASP A 64 3.94 -11.14 -1.27
C ASP A 64 2.80 -11.93 -1.93
N ILE A 65 1.56 -11.70 -1.51
CA ILE A 65 0.37 -12.34 -2.07
C ILE A 65 -0.25 -11.48 -3.17
N PHE A 66 -0.30 -10.15 -2.97
CA PHE A 66 -0.92 -9.22 -3.90
C PHE A 66 -0.16 -9.12 -5.23
N GLN A 67 1.18 -9.02 -5.21
CA GLN A 67 1.97 -8.76 -6.42
C GLN A 67 1.85 -9.90 -7.45
N PRO A 68 1.99 -11.19 -7.11
CA PRO A 68 1.77 -12.27 -8.08
C PRO A 68 0.35 -12.29 -8.61
N ALA A 69 -0.65 -12.06 -7.76
CA ALA A 69 -2.06 -12.00 -8.16
C ALA A 69 -2.37 -10.82 -9.10
N ALA A 70 -1.62 -9.72 -8.95
CA ALA A 70 -1.72 -8.50 -9.75
C ALA A 70 -0.88 -8.51 -11.04
N ASP A 71 -0.08 -9.56 -11.30
CA ASP A 71 0.93 -9.61 -12.38
C ASP A 71 2.07 -8.60 -12.22
N LEU A 72 2.39 -8.26 -10.97
CA LEU A 72 3.43 -7.29 -10.59
C LEU A 72 4.64 -7.95 -9.91
N GLY A 73 4.75 -9.28 -9.97
CA GLY A 73 5.78 -10.04 -9.23
C GLY A 73 7.24 -9.74 -9.63
N THR A 74 7.47 -8.99 -10.70
CA THR A 74 8.79 -8.52 -11.14
C THR A 74 9.13 -7.10 -10.66
N LEU A 75 8.17 -6.37 -10.07
CA LEU A 75 8.41 -5.06 -9.51
C LEU A 75 8.91 -5.20 -8.08
N GLU A 76 10.16 -4.80 -7.85
CA GLU A 76 10.73 -4.76 -6.51
C GLU A 76 10.20 -3.53 -5.74
N PRO A 77 9.54 -3.70 -4.59
CA PRO A 77 9.10 -2.58 -3.78
C PRO A 77 10.28 -1.76 -3.25
N HIS A 78 10.14 -0.43 -3.32
CA HIS A 78 11.01 0.47 -2.56
C HIS A 78 10.50 0.57 -1.12
N TRP A 79 11.21 -0.09 -0.21
CA TRP A 79 10.86 -0.12 1.21
C TRP A 79 11.28 1.17 1.91
N ASP A 80 10.33 1.89 2.49
CA ASP A 80 10.57 3.12 3.24
C ASP A 80 9.94 3.04 4.64
N ARG A 81 10.80 3.08 5.67
CA ARG A 81 10.38 3.00 7.07
C ARG A 81 9.50 4.19 7.48
N ARG A 82 9.63 5.35 6.81
CA ARG A 82 8.81 6.54 7.06
C ARG A 82 7.32 6.29 6.81
N ILE A 83 6.94 5.26 6.04
CA ILE A 83 5.53 4.91 5.74
C ILE A 83 4.86 4.21 6.94
N TYR A 84 5.62 3.64 7.88
CA TYR A 84 5.04 2.93 9.02
C TYR A 84 4.32 3.89 9.98
N LEU A 85 2.99 3.76 10.10
CA LEU A 85 2.12 4.61 10.92
C LEU A 85 2.33 6.12 10.68
N ALA A 86 2.61 6.48 9.43
CA ALA A 86 2.90 7.85 9.02
C ALA A 86 1.66 8.75 8.98
N SER A 87 1.86 10.06 9.12
CA SER A 87 0.85 11.07 8.79
C SER A 87 0.70 11.25 7.27
N SER A 88 -0.42 11.80 6.80
CA SER A 88 -0.59 12.16 5.38
C SER A 88 0.48 13.11 4.85
N ALA A 89 0.91 14.09 5.66
CA ALA A 89 2.02 14.99 5.31
C ALA A 89 3.34 14.22 5.07
N THR A 90 3.68 13.29 5.95
CA THR A 90 4.86 12.42 5.78
C THR A 90 4.73 11.53 4.53
N LEU A 91 3.53 11.02 4.24
CA LEU A 91 3.31 10.21 3.04
C LEU A 91 3.48 11.04 1.75
N ILE A 92 3.03 12.30 1.74
CA ILE A 92 3.28 13.22 0.62
C ILE A 92 4.78 13.44 0.39
N ASP A 93 5.55 13.64 1.45
CA ASP A 93 7.00 13.81 1.35
C ASP A 93 7.65 12.55 0.76
N VAL A 94 7.28 11.36 1.25
CA VAL A 94 7.77 10.09 0.71
C VAL A 94 7.40 9.94 -0.78
N ILE A 95 6.15 10.25 -1.16
CA ILE A 95 5.69 10.19 -2.56
C ILE A 95 6.49 11.15 -3.45
N ARG A 96 6.79 12.37 -2.97
CA ARG A 96 7.59 13.36 -3.72
C ARG A 96 9.04 12.90 -3.88
N ASP A 97 9.66 12.41 -2.81
CA ASP A 97 11.06 11.98 -2.79
C ASP A 97 11.28 10.75 -3.68
N THR A 98 10.40 9.76 -3.52
CA THR A 98 10.61 8.41 -4.05
C THR A 98 9.75 8.11 -5.29
N GLY A 99 8.60 8.76 -5.44
CA GLY A 99 7.65 8.50 -6.53
C GLY A 99 7.83 9.36 -7.78
N LYS A 100 8.73 10.35 -7.78
CA LYS A 100 8.80 11.39 -8.83
C LYS A 100 8.96 10.90 -10.27
N ASN A 101 9.52 9.70 -10.49
CA ASN A 101 9.74 9.15 -11.83
C ASN A 101 8.68 8.12 -12.26
N ALA A 102 7.68 7.87 -11.43
CA ALA A 102 6.58 6.95 -11.72
C ALA A 102 5.46 7.67 -12.48
N GLU A 103 4.91 7.04 -13.51
CA GLU A 103 3.62 7.44 -14.08
C GLU A 103 2.47 6.79 -13.29
N HIS A 104 2.70 5.58 -12.76
CA HIS A 104 1.71 4.82 -11.98
C HIS A 104 2.30 4.27 -10.68
N LEU A 105 2.26 5.09 -9.64
CA LEU A 105 2.81 4.77 -8.32
C LEU A 105 1.78 4.02 -7.47
N LEU A 106 2.18 2.89 -6.88
CA LEU A 106 1.45 2.25 -5.79
C LEU A 106 2.17 2.52 -4.46
N ILE A 107 1.43 3.04 -3.47
CA ILE A 107 1.89 3.14 -2.08
C ILE A 107 1.16 2.12 -1.20
N SER A 108 1.92 1.33 -0.42
CA SER A 108 1.37 0.36 0.53
C SER A 108 1.74 0.67 1.97
N GLY A 109 0.73 0.79 2.85
CA GLY A 109 0.92 1.31 4.20
C GLY A 109 -0.27 1.09 5.15
N HIS A 110 -0.49 2.06 6.05
CA HIS A 110 -1.34 1.91 7.23
C HIS A 110 -2.36 3.04 7.35
N ASN A 111 -3.53 2.74 7.92
CA ASN A 111 -4.44 3.78 8.41
C ASN A 111 -3.98 4.25 9.81
N PRO A 112 -4.35 5.49 10.22
CA PRO A 112 -5.19 6.45 9.49
C PRO A 112 -4.48 7.19 8.35
N GLY A 113 -3.14 7.21 8.32
CA GLY A 113 -2.37 8.04 7.37
C GLY A 113 -2.77 7.92 5.90
N LEU A 114 -3.04 6.71 5.40
CA LEU A 114 -3.50 6.51 4.02
C LEU A 114 -4.92 7.07 3.76
N GLU A 115 -5.80 7.02 4.77
CA GLU A 115 -7.16 7.55 4.68
C GLU A 115 -7.14 9.08 4.67
N ASP A 116 -6.35 9.68 5.57
CA ASP A 116 -6.12 11.12 5.60
C ASP A 116 -5.47 11.62 4.30
N LEU A 117 -4.59 10.81 3.69
CA LEU A 117 -3.98 11.12 2.40
C LEU A 117 -5.02 11.18 1.28
N ILE A 118 -5.98 10.25 1.25
CA ILE A 118 -7.06 10.27 0.26
C ILE A 118 -7.90 11.53 0.42
N LEU A 119 -8.29 11.87 1.66
CA LEU A 119 -9.08 13.08 1.96
C LEU A 119 -8.35 14.38 1.60
N MET A 120 -7.01 14.39 1.70
CA MET A 120 -6.20 15.53 1.30
C MET A 120 -6.09 15.69 -0.24
N LEU A 121 -6.08 14.57 -0.98
CA LEU A 121 -5.83 14.58 -2.43
C LEU A 121 -7.10 14.67 -3.27
N VAL A 122 -8.24 14.24 -2.72
CA VAL A 122 -9.53 14.25 -3.42
C VAL A 122 -10.34 15.43 -2.87
N PRO A 123 -10.66 16.43 -3.70
CA PRO A 123 -11.49 17.55 -3.26
C PRO A 123 -12.90 17.05 -2.88
N GLU A 124 -13.54 17.74 -1.93
CA GLU A 124 -14.90 17.39 -1.48
C GLU A 124 -15.95 17.57 -2.59
N SER A 125 -15.64 18.36 -3.63
CA SER A 125 -16.48 18.56 -4.81
C SER A 125 -15.65 18.64 -6.10
N ALA A 126 -16.26 18.32 -7.24
CA ALA A 126 -15.58 18.36 -8.55
C ALA A 126 -15.35 19.78 -9.09
N ASP A 127 -15.87 20.80 -8.39
CA ASP A 127 -15.87 22.21 -8.79
C ASP A 127 -14.90 23.09 -7.96
N ASP A 128 -14.12 22.49 -7.05
CA ASP A 128 -13.02 23.15 -6.30
C ASP A 128 -11.65 22.90 -6.97
#